data_AF-A0A9P8J9B3-F1
#
_entry.id   AF-A0A9P8J9B3-F1
#
_cell.length_a   1.000
_cell.length_b   1.000
_cell.length_c   1.000
_cell.angle_alpha   90.00
_cell.angle_beta   90.00
_cell.angle_gamma   90.00
#
_symmetry.space_group_name_H-M   'P 1'
#
loop_
_entity.id
_entity.type
_entity.pdbx_description
1 polymer ?
#
loop_
_entity_poly.entity_id
_entity_poly.type
_entity_poly.pdbx_seq_one_letter_code
_entity_poly.pdbx_strand_id
1 'polypeptide(L)'
;MGFIDFVSDAGLTLLENWTKTRSYIVGYGPSQADVKTFQALKASPDVAKYPHAYRWYKHIASFESEFSSLPGDPTKEFTAYGPESAELTVNPSKATANAEEEDDDDVDLFGSDDEEEDAEHAR
;
A
#
# COMPACT_ATOMS: atom_id res chain seq x y z
N MET A 1 16.69 14.51 -7.77
CA MET A 1 16.85 14.49 -6.31
C MET A 1 15.60 13.89 -5.70
N GLY A 2 15.71 12.67 -5.17
CA GLY A 2 14.62 12.06 -4.43
C GLY A 2 14.56 12.57 -3.00
N PHE A 3 14.09 11.73 -2.09
CA PHE A 3 14.08 12.02 -0.66
C PHE A 3 15.48 12.35 -0.15
N ILE A 4 15.52 13.21 0.84
CA ILE A 4 16.72 13.53 1.60
C ILE A 4 16.61 12.87 2.98
N ASP A 5 17.64 13.06 3.81
CA ASP A 5 17.67 12.59 5.19
C ASP A 5 16.39 12.95 5.98
N PHE A 6 15.69 11.92 6.47
CA PHE A 6 14.49 12.03 7.31
C PHE A 6 14.77 12.39 8.76
N VAL A 7 16.04 12.54 9.17
CA VAL A 7 16.39 13.16 10.45
C VAL A 7 16.15 14.67 10.41
N SER A 8 16.21 15.28 9.23
CA SER A 8 15.95 16.70 9.04
C SER A 8 14.45 17.00 8.89
N ASP A 9 14.03 18.16 9.42
CA ASP A 9 12.66 18.68 9.25
C ASP A 9 12.29 18.85 7.75
N ALA A 10 13.28 19.21 6.92
CA ALA A 10 13.12 19.30 5.48
C ALA A 10 12.79 17.94 4.83
N GLY A 11 13.45 16.86 5.25
CA GLY A 11 13.19 15.51 4.74
C GLY A 11 11.82 14.98 5.15
N LEU A 12 11.44 15.21 6.41
CA LEU A 12 10.11 14.84 6.91
C LEU A 12 9.00 15.64 6.23
N THR A 13 9.21 16.95 6.01
CA THR A 13 8.28 17.80 5.28
C THR A 13 8.13 17.33 3.83
N LEU A 14 9.22 16.86 3.20
CA LEU A 14 9.17 16.30 1.86
C LEU A 14 8.34 15.00 1.81
N LEU A 15 8.57 14.10 2.78
CA LEU A 15 7.81 12.85 2.91
C LEU A 15 6.33 13.10 3.20
N GLU A 16 6.02 14.07 4.05
CA GLU A 16 4.65 14.50 4.36
C GLU A 16 3.92 14.95 3.10
N ASN A 17 4.53 15.86 2.32
CA ASN A 17 3.93 16.34 1.07
C ASN A 17 3.81 15.23 0.02
N TRP A 18 4.74 14.28 -0.01
CA TRP A 18 4.66 13.14 -0.91
C TRP A 18 3.50 12.20 -0.57
N THR A 19 3.45 11.74 0.68
CA THR A 19 2.44 10.81 1.21
C THR A 19 1.07 11.47 1.40
N LYS A 20 0.98 12.79 1.29
CA LYS A 20 -0.29 13.51 1.21
C LYS A 20 -1.12 13.09 -0.01
N THR A 21 -0.47 12.90 -1.16
CA THR A 21 -1.15 12.57 -2.43
C THR A 21 -1.02 11.09 -2.81
N ARG A 22 -0.18 10.34 -2.08
CA ARG A 22 0.17 8.95 -2.40
C ARG A 22 0.08 8.08 -1.15
N SER A 23 -0.45 6.87 -1.31
CA SER A 23 -0.51 5.89 -0.22
C SER A 23 0.80 5.13 -0.03
N TYR A 24 1.67 5.10 -1.05
CA TYR A 24 2.95 4.39 -1.07
C TYR A 24 4.02 5.26 -1.74
N ILE A 25 5.29 4.91 -1.57
CA ILE A 25 6.42 5.63 -2.17
C ILE A 25 6.43 5.48 -3.69
N VAL A 26 6.16 4.26 -4.19
CA VAL A 26 6.06 3.94 -5.62
C VAL A 26 4.82 3.09 -5.89
N GLY A 27 4.07 3.43 -6.94
CA GLY A 27 2.90 2.66 -7.37
C GLY A 27 1.70 2.78 -6.43
N TYR A 28 0.89 1.72 -6.39
CA TYR A 28 -0.38 1.66 -5.64
C TYR A 28 -0.41 0.55 -4.59
N GLY A 29 0.73 -0.08 -4.31
CA GLY A 29 0.86 -1.16 -3.32
C GLY A 29 2.20 -1.08 -2.58
N PRO A 30 2.34 -1.83 -1.46
CA PRO A 30 3.57 -1.84 -0.69
C PRO A 30 4.72 -2.41 -1.52
N SER A 31 5.88 -1.76 -1.47
CA SER A 31 7.03 -2.11 -2.31
C SER A 31 8.35 -2.00 -1.55
N GLN A 32 9.44 -2.52 -2.13
CA GLN A 32 10.79 -2.34 -1.58
C GLN A 32 11.17 -0.86 -1.39
N ALA A 33 10.59 0.06 -2.17
CA ALA A 33 10.81 1.50 -1.99
C ALA A 33 10.26 1.99 -0.65
N ASP A 34 9.09 1.49 -0.24
CA ASP A 34 8.51 1.78 1.06
C ASP A 34 9.36 1.21 2.19
N VAL A 35 9.84 -0.02 2.05
CA VAL A 35 10.73 -0.68 3.02
C VAL A 35 12.00 0.13 3.24
N LYS A 36 12.66 0.57 2.17
CA LYS A 36 13.88 1.39 2.26
C LYS A 36 13.64 2.75 2.89
N THR A 37 12.52 3.38 2.54
CA THR A 37 12.12 4.66 3.12
C THR A 37 11.78 4.50 4.61
N PHE A 38 11.13 3.40 4.99
CA PHE A 38 10.78 3.06 6.36
C PHE A 38 12.03 2.75 7.20
N GLN A 39 12.98 1.98 6.67
CA GLN A 39 14.26 1.69 7.34
C GLN A 39 15.12 2.94 7.55
N ALA A 40 15.01 3.93 6.67
CA ALA A 40 15.70 5.20 6.82
C ALA A 40 15.12 6.05 7.97
N LEU A 41 13.85 5.84 8.34
CA LEU A 41 13.22 6.48 9.48
C LEU A 41 13.58 5.75 10.77
N LYS A 42 14.45 6.35 11.57
CA LYS A 42 14.85 5.79 12.88
C LYS A 42 13.72 5.81 13.91
N ALA A 43 12.71 6.66 13.71
CA ALA A 43 11.59 6.84 14.62
C ALA A 43 10.34 7.26 13.85
N SER A 44 9.19 7.05 14.50
CA SER A 44 7.90 7.49 13.96
C SER A 44 7.84 9.02 13.82
N PRO A 45 7.36 9.56 12.69
CA PRO A 45 7.13 11.00 12.53
C PRO A 45 6.13 11.54 13.55
N ASP A 46 6.29 12.79 13.98
CA ASP A 46 5.35 13.44 14.89
C ASP A 46 3.99 13.66 14.21
N VAL A 47 2.93 13.05 14.75
CA VAL A 47 1.55 13.17 14.26
C VAL A 47 1.08 14.62 14.15
N ALA A 48 1.51 15.49 15.08
CA ALA A 48 1.05 16.87 15.10
C ALA A 48 1.61 17.69 13.94
N LYS A 49 2.79 17.31 13.42
CA LYS A 49 3.49 18.03 12.35
C LYS A 49 3.37 17.32 11.00
N TYR A 50 3.38 16.00 11.01
CA TYR A 50 3.44 15.14 9.82
C TYR A 50 2.41 14.01 9.87
N PRO A 51 1.10 14.34 9.85
CA PRO A 51 0.03 13.36 9.96
C PRO A 51 0.02 12.35 8.80
N HIS A 52 0.34 12.77 7.57
CA HIS A 52 0.32 11.88 6.40
C HIS A 52 1.51 10.93 6.38
N ALA A 53 2.70 11.42 6.74
CA ALA A 53 3.89 10.62 6.90
C ALA A 53 3.72 9.62 8.06
N TYR A 54 3.09 10.03 9.16
CA TYR A 54 2.77 9.11 10.26
C TYR A 54 1.79 8.01 9.83
N ARG A 55 0.71 8.37 9.12
CA ARG A 55 -0.25 7.40 8.57
C ARG A 55 0.47 6.36 7.70
N TRP A 56 1.30 6.83 6.76
CA TRP A 56 2.10 5.95 5.91
C TRP A 56 3.07 5.09 6.72
N TYR A 57 3.80 5.67 7.68
CA TYR A 57 4.73 4.93 8.53
C TYR A 57 4.05 3.80 9.29
N LYS A 58 2.89 4.07 9.90
CA LYS A 58 2.09 3.05 10.60
C LYS A 58 1.56 1.97 9.66
N HIS A 59 1.15 2.36 8.46
CA HIS A 59 0.71 1.42 7.43
C HIS A 59 1.84 0.50 6.99
N ILE A 60 3.03 1.04 6.69
CA ILE A 60 4.19 0.22 6.29
C ILE A 60 4.69 -0.66 7.44
N ALA A 61 4.62 -0.18 8.68
CA ALA A 61 4.99 -0.98 9.86
C ALA A 61 4.15 -2.27 9.99
N SER A 62 2.89 -2.29 9.54
CA SER A 62 2.10 -3.53 9.58
C SER A 62 2.57 -4.59 8.59
N PHE A 63 3.37 -4.21 7.58
CA PHE A 63 3.96 -5.13 6.60
C PHE A 63 5.38 -5.58 6.96
N GLU A 64 5.89 -5.25 8.17
CA GLU A 64 7.26 -5.59 8.58
C GLU A 64 7.62 -7.07 8.40
N SER A 65 6.66 -7.97 8.68
CA SER A 65 6.84 -9.42 8.49
C SER A 65 6.97 -9.84 7.02
N GLU A 66 6.47 -9.03 6.10
CA GLU A 66 6.39 -9.31 4.66
C GLU A 66 7.38 -8.49 3.85
N PHE A 67 8.24 -7.68 4.48
CA PHE A 67 9.20 -6.81 3.78
C PHE A 67 10.10 -7.56 2.79
N SER A 68 10.42 -8.83 3.04
CA SER A 68 11.22 -9.64 2.12
C SER A 68 10.45 -10.14 0.90
N SER A 69 9.12 -10.23 0.97
CA SER A 69 8.26 -10.70 -0.13
C SER A 69 7.67 -9.56 -0.97
N LEU A 70 7.82 -8.31 -0.54
CA LEU A 70 7.30 -7.16 -1.28
C LEU A 70 8.02 -6.97 -2.63
N PRO A 71 7.29 -6.59 -3.70
CA PRO A 71 7.87 -6.35 -5.00
C PRO A 71 8.74 -5.08 -5.04
N GLY A 72 9.75 -5.06 -5.93
CA GLY A 72 10.59 -3.90 -6.20
C GLY A 72 12.09 -4.18 -6.09
N ASP A 73 12.90 -3.14 -6.25
CA ASP A 73 14.37 -3.23 -6.24
C ASP A 73 14.93 -2.91 -4.84
N PRO A 74 15.47 -3.90 -4.10
CA PRO A 74 16.04 -3.68 -2.77
C PRO A 74 17.44 -3.03 -2.81
N THR A 75 17.99 -2.79 -3.99
CA THR A 75 19.30 -2.14 -4.19
C THR A 75 19.20 -0.62 -4.33
N LYS A 76 17.99 -0.11 -4.59
CA LYS A 76 17.74 1.33 -4.70
C LYS A 76 17.53 1.91 -3.31
N GLU A 77 18.31 2.95 -3.01
CA GLU A 77 18.19 3.69 -1.76
C GLU A 77 16.96 4.59 -1.78
N PHE A 78 16.46 4.95 -0.60
CA PHE A 78 15.29 5.82 -0.45
C PHE A 78 15.46 7.18 -1.16
N THR A 79 16.70 7.67 -1.29
CA THR A 79 17.06 8.91 -1.99
C THR A 79 16.85 8.87 -3.51
N ALA A 80 16.64 7.67 -4.07
CA ALA A 80 16.28 7.49 -5.47
C ALA A 80 14.79 7.71 -5.73
N TYR A 81 13.94 7.74 -4.70
CA TYR A 81 12.49 7.89 -4.81
C TYR A 81 12.04 9.28 -4.35
N GLY A 82 10.89 9.78 -4.81
CA GLY A 82 10.35 11.09 -4.38
C GLY A 82 10.13 12.07 -5.55
N PRO A 83 9.96 13.37 -5.26
CA PRO A 83 9.39 14.34 -6.19
C PRO A 83 10.14 14.61 -7.49
N GLU A 84 11.41 14.25 -7.59
CA GLU A 84 12.14 14.30 -8.86
C GLU A 84 12.28 12.93 -9.54
N SER A 85 11.88 11.84 -8.88
CA SER A 85 11.72 10.50 -9.48
C SER A 85 10.28 10.27 -9.93
N ALA A 86 9.62 11.33 -10.42
CA ALA A 86 8.29 11.29 -11.01
C ALA A 86 8.36 11.13 -12.53
N GLU A 87 9.23 10.24 -13.02
CA GLU A 87 9.24 9.78 -14.41
C GLU A 87 9.60 8.28 -14.36
N LEU A 88 8.59 7.41 -14.30
CA LEU A 88 8.50 6.24 -15.18
C LEU A 88 7.15 5.52 -15.01
N THR A 89 6.34 5.70 -16.06
CA THR A 89 5.31 4.80 -16.58
C THR A 89 4.05 4.57 -15.75
N VAL A 90 3.12 5.50 -15.93
CA VAL A 90 1.76 5.13 -16.31
C VAL A 90 1.87 4.20 -17.52
N ASN A 91 1.69 2.90 -17.34
CA ASN A 91 1.42 1.98 -18.44
C ASN A 91 0.25 1.07 -18.04
N PRO A 92 -1.01 1.46 -18.29
CA PRO A 92 -2.18 0.63 -18.07
C PRO A 92 -2.33 -0.36 -19.25
N SER A 93 -1.25 -1.02 -19.65
CA SER A 93 -1.23 -1.93 -20.79
C SER A 93 -0.18 -3.01 -20.59
N LYS A 94 -0.40 -3.84 -19.59
CA LYS A 94 -0.07 -5.27 -19.66
C LYS A 94 -1.09 -6.06 -18.83
N ALA A 95 -2.33 -6.03 -19.31
CA ALA A 95 -3.25 -7.13 -19.09
C ALA A 95 -2.67 -8.36 -19.78
N THR A 96 -2.07 -9.23 -18.99
CA THR A 96 -1.88 -10.66 -19.35
C THR A 96 -2.07 -11.46 -18.06
N ALA A 97 -3.32 -11.64 -17.67
CA ALA A 97 -3.75 -12.91 -17.09
C ALA A 97 -4.70 -13.50 -18.12
N ASN A 98 -4.17 -14.43 -18.91
CA ASN A 98 -4.96 -15.40 -19.62
C ASN A 98 -5.76 -16.16 -18.56
N ALA A 99 -7.07 -16.01 -18.58
CA ALA A 99 -8.04 -16.84 -17.89
C ALA A 99 -9.23 -16.97 -18.85
N GLU A 100 -9.04 -17.76 -19.89
CA GLU A 100 -10.15 -18.31 -20.66
C GLU A 100 -10.84 -19.39 -19.81
N GLU A 101 -12.04 -19.02 -19.38
CA GLU A 101 -13.29 -19.79 -19.33
C GLU A 101 -13.48 -20.93 -18.33
N GLU A 102 -14.75 -21.00 -17.90
CA GLU A 102 -15.44 -21.93 -16.99
C GLU A 102 -15.33 -21.56 -15.50
N ASP A 103 -16.40 -21.41 -14.73
CA ASP A 103 -17.84 -21.48 -14.93
C ASP A 103 -18.45 -20.84 -13.67
N ASP A 104 -19.71 -20.43 -13.76
CA ASP A 104 -20.70 -20.37 -12.69
C ASP A 104 -20.21 -20.27 -11.22
N ASP A 105 -20.27 -19.06 -10.63
CA ASP A 105 -20.81 -18.86 -9.28
C ASP A 105 -20.80 -17.36 -8.96
N ASP A 106 -21.96 -16.74 -9.18
CA ASP A 106 -22.36 -15.53 -8.47
C ASP A 106 -22.14 -15.75 -6.97
N VAL A 107 -20.99 -15.29 -6.47
CA VAL A 107 -20.73 -15.18 -5.03
C VAL A 107 -21.60 -14.05 -4.46
N ASP A 108 -22.90 -14.31 -4.40
CA ASP A 108 -23.86 -13.60 -3.57
C ASP A 108 -23.52 -13.87 -2.10
N LEU A 109 -22.53 -13.12 -1.63
CA LEU A 109 -22.04 -13.12 -0.25
C LEU A 109 -23.04 -12.43 0.72
N PHE A 110 -24.29 -12.21 0.28
CA PHE A 110 -25.41 -11.71 1.07
C PHE A 110 -26.72 -12.50 0.87
N GLY A 111 -26.70 -13.65 0.18
CA GLY A 111 -27.92 -14.32 -0.27
C GLY A 111 -28.16 -15.77 0.15
N SER A 112 -27.21 -16.43 0.83
CA SER A 112 -27.36 -17.87 1.17
C SER A 112 -26.93 -18.18 2.60
N ASP A 113 -27.81 -17.90 3.55
CA ASP A 113 -28.02 -18.76 4.73
C ASP A 113 -29.38 -19.41 4.52
N ASP A 114 -29.30 -20.68 4.14
CA ASP A 114 -30.33 -21.56 3.60
C ASP A 114 -30.81 -22.51 4.72
N GLU A 115 -32.13 -22.59 4.92
CA GLU A 115 -32.93 -23.80 5.26
C GLU A 115 -32.65 -24.53 6.62
N GLU A 116 -33.57 -25.04 7.47
CA GLU A 116 -35.01 -25.40 7.53
C GLU A 116 -35.42 -25.35 9.05
N GLU A 117 -36.66 -25.44 9.56
CA GLU A 117 -37.68 -26.51 9.42
C GLU A 117 -38.88 -26.19 10.38
N ASP A 118 -40.01 -26.85 10.13
CA ASP A 118 -41.06 -27.29 11.09
C ASP A 118 -42.47 -26.65 11.09
N ALA A 119 -43.30 -27.25 10.21
CA ALA A 119 -44.56 -27.93 10.51
C ALA A 119 -45.84 -27.20 11.00
N GLU A 120 -46.95 -27.83 10.59
CA GLU A 120 -48.34 -27.48 10.81
C GLU A 120 -48.77 -27.21 12.25
N HIS A 121 -49.58 -26.17 12.46
CA HIS A 121 -50.73 -26.31 13.36
C HIS A 121 -51.94 -25.49 12.92
N ALA A 122 -53.01 -26.22 12.57
CA ALA A 122 -54.36 -25.72 12.47
C ALA A 122 -54.90 -25.32 13.86
N ARG A 123 -55.46 -24.12 14.00
CA ARG A 123 -56.72 -23.89 14.73
C ARG A 123 -57.37 -22.55 14.41
#